data_AF-A0A854DTK7-F1
#
_entry.id   AF-A0A854DTK7-F1
#
_cell.length_a   1.000
_cell.length_b   1.000
_cell.length_c   1.000
_cell.angle_alpha   90.00
_cell.angle_beta   90.00
_cell.angle_gamma   90.00
#
_symmetry.space_group_name_H-M   'P 1'
#
loop_
_entity.id
_entity.type
_entity.pdbx_description
1 polymer ?
#
loop_
_entity_poly.entity_id
_entity_poly.type
_entity_poly.pdbx_seq_one_letter_code
_entity_poly.pdbx_strand_id
1 'polypeptide(L)'
;MRGLEHRAEAHLPEVLVQLLATAGRGQELHEYFRKMGFSAVLKPTQRPLTVYRPGDVTSLVNQDPAPLAADFAETHAPCACGFAIRSKQPDHDVHPTALPPRPSAPAA
;
A
#
# COMPACT_ATOMS: atom_id res chain seq x y z
N MET A 1 -3.51 -27.47 33.41
CA MET A 1 -2.77 -26.45 32.66
C MET A 1 -3.26 -26.39 31.22
N ARG A 2 -4.52 -26.02 30.99
CA ARG A 2 -5.12 -25.76 29.68
C ARG A 2 -5.72 -24.38 29.79
N GLY A 3 -5.12 -23.39 29.16
CA GLY A 3 -5.59 -22.01 29.28
C GLY A 3 -4.47 -21.01 29.22
N LEU A 4 -3.79 -20.89 28.08
CA LEU A 4 -3.29 -19.59 27.65
C LEU A 4 -2.94 -19.49 26.14
N GLU A 5 -3.22 -20.51 25.31
CA GLU A 5 -2.97 -20.38 23.85
C GLU A 5 -3.99 -19.52 23.07
N HIS A 6 -5.13 -19.13 23.66
CA HIS A 6 -6.21 -18.45 22.92
C HIS A 6 -6.20 -16.91 22.93
N ARG A 7 -5.12 -16.27 23.42
CA ARG A 7 -5.09 -14.81 23.66
C ARG A 7 -4.06 -14.01 22.85
N ALA A 8 -3.42 -14.61 21.86
CA ALA A 8 -2.44 -13.92 21.01
C ALA A 8 -2.83 -13.84 19.53
N GLU A 9 -4.08 -14.11 19.18
CA GLU A 9 -4.63 -13.66 17.89
C GLU A 9 -5.04 -12.19 18.07
N ALA A 10 -4.04 -11.33 18.27
CA ALA A 10 -4.22 -9.89 18.26
C ALA A 10 -4.99 -9.56 16.99
N HIS A 11 -6.21 -9.03 17.14
CA HIS A 11 -7.07 -8.48 16.09
C HIS A 11 -6.19 -7.98 14.94
N LEU A 12 -5.95 -8.85 13.96
CA LEU A 12 -5.07 -8.52 12.86
C LEU A 12 -5.90 -7.54 12.05
N PRO A 13 -5.55 -6.23 12.02
CA PRO A 13 -6.32 -5.34 11.17
C PRO A 13 -6.24 -5.91 9.75
N GLU A 14 -7.37 -6.01 9.08
CA GLU A 14 -7.52 -6.53 7.71
C GLU A 14 -6.88 -5.55 6.70
N VAL A 15 -5.60 -5.23 6.87
CA VAL A 15 -4.95 -4.15 6.15
C VAL A 15 -4.72 -4.57 4.71
N LEU A 16 -5.68 -4.21 3.87
CA LEU A 16 -5.50 -3.99 2.45
C LEU A 16 -4.81 -2.64 2.29
N VAL A 17 -3.49 -2.66 2.06
CA VAL A 17 -2.76 -1.44 1.69
C VAL A 17 -3.05 -1.18 0.22
N GLN A 18 -3.71 -0.08 -0.13
CA GLN A 18 -3.91 0.28 -1.54
C GLN A 18 -2.88 1.33 -1.97
N LEU A 19 -2.13 1.06 -3.03
CA LEU A 19 -1.21 1.99 -3.65
C LEU A 19 -1.93 2.75 -4.76
N LEU A 20 -1.97 4.08 -4.66
CA LEU A 20 -2.55 4.97 -5.66
C LEU A 20 -1.45 5.73 -6.37
N ALA A 21 -1.39 5.62 -7.70
CA ALA A 21 -0.42 6.33 -8.51
C ALA A 21 -1.02 7.64 -9.05
N THR A 22 -0.20 8.69 -9.09
CA THR A 22 -0.66 10.03 -9.48
C THR A 22 0.24 10.60 -10.56
N ALA A 23 -0.16 10.55 -11.83
CA ALA A 23 0.57 11.18 -12.94
C ALA A 23 0.50 12.71 -12.85
N GLY A 24 1.29 13.30 -11.94
CA GLY A 24 1.31 14.74 -11.64
C GLY A 24 0.08 15.28 -10.89
N ARG A 25 -1.02 14.51 -10.80
CA ARG A 25 -2.31 14.93 -10.21
C ARG A 25 -2.49 14.59 -8.73
N GLY A 26 -1.41 14.43 -7.98
CA GLY A 26 -1.52 13.98 -6.58
C GLY A 26 -2.23 14.97 -5.66
N GLN A 27 -2.18 16.27 -5.96
CA GLN A 27 -2.93 17.29 -5.21
C GLN A 27 -4.44 17.09 -5.29
N GLU A 28 -4.98 16.75 -6.47
CA GLU A 28 -6.41 16.47 -6.65
C GLU A 28 -6.84 15.28 -5.77
N LEU A 29 -6.03 14.23 -5.74
CA LEU A 29 -6.29 13.05 -4.90
C LEU A 29 -6.27 13.40 -3.40
N HIS A 30 -5.34 14.25 -2.97
CA HIS A 30 -5.29 14.73 -1.59
C HIS A 30 -6.52 15.58 -1.23
N GLU A 31 -7.06 16.36 -2.16
CA GLU A 31 -8.31 17.10 -1.95
C GLU A 31 -9.51 16.17 -1.82
N TYR A 32 -9.61 15.17 -2.69
CA TYR A 32 -10.67 14.15 -2.60
C TYR A 32 -10.64 13.42 -1.26
N PHE A 33 -9.45 12.99 -0.82
CA PHE A 33 -9.29 12.30 0.46
C PHE A 33 -9.71 13.17 1.65
N ARG A 34 -9.34 14.46 1.63
CA ARG A 34 -9.80 15.42 2.64
C ARG A 34 -11.32 15.59 2.65
N LYS A 35 -11.95 15.68 1.46
CA LYS A 35 -13.42 15.78 1.33
C LYS A 35 -14.15 14.53 1.84
N MET A 36 -13.52 13.34 1.74
CA MET A 36 -14.02 12.09 2.33
C MET A 36 -13.79 11.99 3.85
N GLY A 37 -13.14 12.99 4.47
CA GLY A 37 -12.83 12.98 5.90
C GLY A 37 -11.54 12.25 6.27
N PHE A 38 -10.69 11.90 5.29
CA PHE A 38 -9.44 11.20 5.57
C PHE A 38 -8.38 12.20 6.02
N SER A 39 -7.62 11.81 7.04
CA SER A 39 -6.47 12.56 7.52
C SER A 39 -5.17 11.83 7.18
N ALA A 40 -4.18 12.58 6.69
CA ALA A 40 -2.85 12.02 6.43
C ALA A 40 -2.18 11.69 7.78
N VAL A 41 -1.73 10.45 7.93
CA VAL A 41 -1.11 9.95 9.16
C VAL A 41 0.41 9.91 9.08
N LEU A 42 0.97 9.88 7.87
CA LEU A 42 2.41 9.88 7.66
C LEU A 42 2.75 10.51 6.30
N LYS A 43 3.80 11.34 6.29
CA LYS A 43 4.41 11.96 5.10
C LYS A 43 5.93 11.95 5.25
N PRO A 44 6.64 10.93 4.76
CA PRO A 44 8.09 10.86 4.82
C PRO A 44 8.72 11.96 3.96
N THR A 45 9.84 12.53 4.41
CA THR A 45 10.57 13.56 3.63
C THR A 45 11.43 12.97 2.52
N GLN A 46 11.86 11.71 2.67
CA GLN A 46 12.79 11.04 1.75
C GLN A 46 12.12 10.48 0.48
N ARG A 47 10.80 10.26 0.52
CA ARG A 47 10.04 9.71 -0.59
C ARG A 47 8.71 10.46 -0.69
N PRO A 48 8.27 10.86 -1.90
CA PRO A 48 7.03 11.60 -2.09
C PRO A 48 5.82 10.66 -1.98
N LEU A 49 5.57 10.18 -0.76
CA LEU A 49 4.45 9.32 -0.42
C LEU A 49 3.63 9.92 0.71
N THR A 50 2.31 9.74 0.66
CA THR A 50 1.41 10.12 1.75
C THR A 50 0.58 8.92 2.17
N VAL A 51 0.58 8.63 3.47
CA VAL A 51 -0.25 7.57 4.07
C VAL A 51 -1.52 8.17 4.63
N TYR A 52 -2.65 7.56 4.30
CA TYR A 52 -3.96 7.81 4.89
C TYR A 52 -4.46 6.55 5.59
N ARG A 53 -5.06 6.70 6.77
CA ARG A 53 -5.55 5.55 7.53
C ARG A 53 -6.85 5.83 8.29
N PRO A 54 -8.00 5.90 7.59
CA PRO A 54 -9.30 5.95 8.25
C PRO A 54 -9.64 4.57 8.84
N GLY A 55 -9.61 4.45 10.18
CA GLY A 55 -9.89 3.17 10.86
C GLY A 55 -8.87 2.09 10.50
N ASP A 56 -9.38 1.00 9.91
CA ASP A 56 -8.59 -0.22 9.64
C ASP A 56 -8.01 -0.28 8.21
N VAL A 57 -8.38 0.63 7.31
CA VAL A 57 -7.88 0.68 5.93
C VAL A 57 -6.65 1.59 5.86
N THR A 58 -5.63 1.16 5.11
CA THR A 58 -4.45 2.01 4.83
C THR A 58 -4.34 2.28 3.33
N SER A 59 -4.30 3.55 2.96
CA SER A 59 -4.08 3.97 1.57
C SER A 59 -2.75 4.72 1.46
N LEU A 60 -1.95 4.32 0.47
CA LEU A 60 -0.68 4.94 0.10
C LEU A 60 -0.86 5.72 -1.19
N VAL A 61 -0.80 7.04 -1.11
CA VAL A 61 -0.69 7.89 -2.30
C VAL A 61 0.78 7.99 -2.66
N ASN A 62 1.16 7.41 -3.79
CA ASN A 62 2.51 7.43 -4.33
C ASN A 62 2.62 8.47 -5.45
N GLN A 63 3.46 9.47 -5.20
CA GLN A 63 3.80 10.52 -6.16
C GLN A 63 5.26 10.41 -6.62
N ASP A 64 5.89 9.26 -6.39
CA ASP A 64 7.24 8.97 -6.86
C ASP A 64 7.23 8.80 -8.38
N PRO A 65 8.13 9.48 -9.11
CA PRO A 65 8.26 9.32 -10.56
C PRO A 65 8.83 7.95 -10.97
N ALA A 66 9.19 7.08 -10.02
CA ALA A 66 9.66 5.73 -10.31
C ALA A 66 8.65 4.91 -11.16
N PRO A 67 9.16 4.10 -12.09
CA PRO A 67 8.43 3.68 -13.29
C PRO A 67 7.20 2.81 -13.01
N LEU A 68 7.23 1.93 -12.00
CA LEU A 68 6.13 0.97 -11.83
C LEU A 68 4.76 1.63 -11.57
N ALA A 69 4.74 2.68 -10.76
CA ALA A 69 3.51 3.41 -10.46
C ALA A 69 3.28 4.54 -11.46
N ALA A 70 4.34 5.23 -11.85
CA ALA A 70 4.27 6.37 -12.77
C ALA A 70 3.80 5.96 -14.17
N ASP A 71 4.40 4.93 -14.78
CA ASP A 71 4.07 4.49 -16.15
C ASP A 71 2.60 4.04 -16.26
N PHE A 72 2.10 3.37 -15.22
CA PHE A 72 0.70 2.97 -15.12
C PHE A 72 -0.24 4.18 -15.05
N ALA A 73 0.12 5.19 -14.24
CA ALA A 73 -0.66 6.41 -14.10
C ALA A 73 -0.55 7.35 -15.31
N GLU A 74 0.46 7.23 -16.16
CA GLU A 74 0.51 7.99 -17.43
C GLU A 74 -0.48 7.44 -18.45
N THR A 75 -0.61 6.11 -18.49
CA THR A 75 -1.53 5.41 -19.40
C THR A 75 -2.99 5.51 -18.93
N HIS A 76 -3.20 5.68 -17.62
CA HIS A 76 -4.52 5.67 -16.99
C HIS A 76 -4.81 6.96 -16.20
N ALA A 77 -6.05 7.19 -15.77
CA ALA A 77 -6.31 8.25 -14.78
C ALA A 77 -5.73 7.85 -13.40
N PRO A 78 -5.59 8.79 -12.43
CA PRO A 78 -5.23 8.45 -11.05
C PRO A 78 -6.10 7.31 -10.54
N CYS A 79 -5.46 6.21 -10.17
CA CYS A 79 -6.15 4.97 -9.82
C CYS A 79 -5.32 4.14 -8.84
N ALA A 80 -5.95 3.12 -8.28
CA ALA A 80 -5.27 2.10 -7.49
C ALA A 80 -4.43 1.21 -8.42
N CYS A 81 -3.11 1.34 -8.36
CA CYS A 81 -2.17 0.59 -9.20
C CYS A 81 -1.61 -0.65 -8.50
N GLY A 82 -1.92 -0.85 -7.22
CA GLY A 82 -1.49 -2.03 -6.49
C GLY A 82 -2.17 -2.18 -5.13
N PHE A 83 -2.03 -3.36 -4.55
CA PHE A 83 -2.44 -3.63 -3.19
C PHE A 83 -1.43 -4.53 -2.48
N ALA A 84 -1.40 -4.46 -1.15
CA ALA A 84 -0.69 -5.42 -0.31
C ALA A 84 -1.65 -5.98 0.73
N ILE A 85 -1.51 -7.28 0.98
CA ILE A 85 -2.22 -8.00 2.03
C ILE A 85 -1.21 -8.43 3.10
N ARG A 86 -1.67 -8.47 4.34
CA ARG A 86 -0.85 -8.99 5.43
C ARG A 86 -0.85 -10.51 5.41
N SER A 87 0.33 -11.11 5.39
CA SER A 87 0.50 -12.56 5.56
C SER A 87 1.10 -12.85 6.94
N LYS A 88 0.66 -13.95 7.57
CA LYS A 88 1.30 -14.51 8.76
C LYS A 88 2.62 -15.21 8.43
N GLN A 89 2.75 -15.69 7.19
CA GLN A 89 3.93 -16.36 6.67
C GLN A 89 4.86 -15.36 5.99
N PRO A 90 6.18 -15.54 6.08
CA PRO A 90 7.12 -14.74 5.29
C PRO A 90 6.90 -15.00 3.80
N ASP A 91 7.31 -14.03 2.97
CA ASP A 91 7.01 -14.02 1.53
C ASP A 91 7.50 -15.27 0.78
N HIS A 92 8.65 -15.83 1.17
CA HIS A 92 9.19 -17.06 0.56
C HIS A 92 8.38 -18.33 0.88
N ASP A 93 7.59 -18.31 1.95
CA ASP A 93 6.74 -19.43 2.36
C ASP A 93 5.31 -19.29 1.80
N VAL A 94 4.98 -18.14 1.23
CA VAL A 94 3.70 -17.94 0.54
C VAL A 94 3.73 -18.68 -0.79
N HIS A 95 2.71 -19.50 -1.04
CA HIS A 95 2.64 -20.38 -2.22
C HIS A 95 2.93 -19.59 -3.52
N PRO A 96 3.78 -20.10 -4.43
CA PRO A 96 4.19 -19.39 -5.64
C PRO A 96 3.05 -19.05 -6.60
N THR A 97 1.88 -19.68 -6.47
CA THR A 97 0.66 -19.26 -7.22
C THR A 97 0.09 -17.93 -6.74
N ALA A 98 0.37 -17.51 -5.50
CA ALA A 98 -0.14 -16.26 -4.94
C ALA A 98 0.74 -15.05 -5.28
N LEU A 99 2.01 -15.24 -5.63
CA LEU A 99 2.97 -14.18 -5.95
C LEU A 99 3.83 -14.59 -7.15
N PRO A 100 3.88 -13.80 -8.25
CA PRO A 100 4.81 -14.07 -9.33
C PRO A 100 6.27 -13.94 -8.84
N PRO A 101 7.23 -14.62 -9.48
CA PRO A 101 8.64 -14.51 -9.12
C PRO A 101 9.08 -13.05 -9.21
N ARG A 102 9.81 -12.56 -8.19
CA ARG A 102 10.35 -11.19 -8.23
C ARG A 102 11.27 -11.06 -9.45
N PRO A 103 11.14 -10.00 -10.26
CA PRO A 103 12.14 -9.70 -11.28
C PRO A 103 13.48 -9.47 -10.57
N SER A 104 14.54 -10.10 -11.08
CA SER A 104 15.90 -9.84 -10.59
C SER A 104 16.23 -8.38 -10.84
N ALA A 105 16.67 -7.67 -9.79
CA ALA A 105 17.17 -6.31 -9.94
C ALA A 105 18.26 -6.29 -11.03
N PRO A 106 18.28 -5.28 -11.92
CA PRO A 106 19.36 -5.18 -12.90
C PRO A 106 20.69 -5.10 -12.14
N ALA A 107 21.66 -5.92 -12.57
CA ALA A 107 23.02 -5.83 -12.06
C ALA A 107 23.55 -4.42 -12.38
N ALA A 108 24.05 -3.74 -11.34
CA ALA A 108 24.70 -2.44 -11.43
C ALA A 108 25.99 -2.50 -12.25
#